data_AF-A0A1S9CSU0-F1
#
_entry.id   AF-A0A1S9CSU0-F1
#
_cell.length_a   1.000
_cell.length_b   1.000
_cell.length_c   1.000
_cell.angle_alpha   90.00
_cell.angle_beta   90.00
_cell.angle_gamma   90.00
#
_symmetry.space_group_name_H-M   'P 1'
#
loop_
_entity.id
_entity.type
_entity.pdbx_description
1 polymer ?
#
loop_
_entity_poly.entity_id
_entity_poly.type
_entity_poly.pdbx_seq_one_letter_code
_entity_poly.pdbx_strand_id
1 'polypeptide(L)'
;MQDNKKRISASEVNKFTYCPYQWYYGRKYGASNLLRIAKQHKNIDTVQKQTNNFERGNKFHSDYHHKYKHEQVKRTIIIIIAVIIVMILISIII
;
A
#
# COMPACT_ATOMS: atom_id res chain seq x y z
N MET A 1 -7.90 0.93 7.92
CA MET A 1 -7.14 -0.33 7.69
C MET A 1 -8.06 -1.46 8.06
N GLN A 2 -8.47 -2.28 7.09
CA GLN A 2 -9.20 -3.51 7.39
C GLN A 2 -8.22 -4.47 8.10
N ASP A 3 -8.61 -4.92 9.29
CA ASP A 3 -7.80 -5.79 10.15
C ASP A 3 -7.89 -7.23 9.61
N ASN A 4 -7.23 -7.48 8.48
CA ASN A 4 -7.19 -8.81 7.89
C ASN A 4 -6.16 -9.65 8.65
N LYS A 5 -6.62 -10.45 9.62
CA LYS A 5 -5.77 -11.27 10.50
C LYS A 5 -4.75 -12.17 9.77
N LYS A 6 -4.93 -12.41 8.47
CA LYS A 6 -4.06 -13.25 7.63
C LYS A 6 -2.87 -12.51 6.99
N ARG A 7 -2.85 -11.17 6.97
CA ARG A 7 -1.77 -10.40 6.30
C ARG A 7 -1.20 -9.34 7.25
N ILE A 8 0.11 -9.42 7.50
CA ILE A 8 0.83 -8.41 8.25
C ILE A 8 1.20 -7.27 7.30
N SER A 9 0.75 -6.05 7.60
CA SER A 9 1.10 -4.86 6.81
C SER A 9 2.41 -4.21 7.28
N ALA A 10 3.08 -3.45 6.41
CA ALA A 10 4.28 -2.69 6.81
C ALA A 10 3.99 -1.71 7.97
N SER A 11 2.79 -1.11 7.98
CA SER A 11 2.34 -0.25 9.08
C SER A 11 2.17 -1.02 10.39
N GLU A 12 1.79 -2.30 10.32
CA GLU A 12 1.64 -3.16 11.49
C GLU A 12 2.99 -3.56 12.07
N VAL A 13 3.97 -3.90 11.21
CA VAL A 13 5.37 -4.10 11.64
C VAL A 13 5.91 -2.84 12.29
N ASN A 14 5.73 -1.68 11.65
CA ASN A 14 6.19 -0.40 12.20
C ASN A 14 5.57 -0.07 13.56
N LYS A 15 4.28 -0.37 13.76
CA LYS A 15 3.62 -0.18 15.06
C LYS A 15 4.17 -1.13 16.12
N PHE A 16 4.43 -2.39 15.74
CA PHE A 16 5.02 -3.38 16.64
C PHE A 16 6.44 -2.98 17.06
N THR A 17 7.30 -2.59 16.12
CA THR A 17 8.67 -2.15 16.41
C THR A 17 8.70 -0.86 17.21
N TYR A 18 7.74 0.05 16.98
CA TYR A 18 7.63 1.30 17.74
C TYR A 18 7.16 1.06 19.18
N CYS A 19 6.06 0.31 19.36
CA CYS A 19 5.54 -0.02 20.69
C CYS A 19 4.78 -1.36 20.67
N PRO A 20 5.42 -2.46 21.11
CA PRO A 20 4.81 -3.80 21.12
C PRO A 20 3.54 -3.87 21.98
N TYR A 21 3.53 -3.18 23.13
CA TYR A 21 2.37 -3.15 24.02
C TYR A 21 1.15 -2.49 23.37
N GLN A 22 1.32 -1.28 22.82
CA GLN A 22 0.24 -0.58 22.13
C GLN A 22 -0.28 -1.37 20.93
N TRP A 23 0.62 -2.04 20.21
CA TRP A 23 0.26 -2.93 19.12
C TRP A 23 -0.58 -4.13 19.58
N TYR A 24 -0.17 -4.82 20.65
CA TYR A 24 -0.87 -5.99 21.20
C TYR A 24 -2.29 -5.62 21.65
N TYR A 25 -2.43 -4.55 22.44
CA TYR A 25 -3.73 -4.07 22.87
C TYR A 25 -4.58 -3.59 21.69
N GLY A 26 -3.95 -3.00 20.67
CA GLY A 26 -4.59 -2.62 19.41
C GLY A 26 -5.22 -3.82 18.69
N ARG A 27 -4.48 -4.93 18.58
CA ARG A 27 -4.94 -6.17 17.95
C ARG A 27 -6.00 -6.90 18.78
N LYS A 28 -5.88 -6.88 20.11
CA LYS A 28 -6.78 -7.59 21.03
C LYS A 28 -8.13 -6.90 21.17
N TYR A 29 -8.16 -5.58 21.32
CA TYR A 29 -9.38 -4.82 21.61
C TYR A 29 -9.90 -4.01 20.43
N GLY A 30 -9.06 -3.74 19.43
CA GLY A 30 -9.39 -2.86 18.31
C GLY A 30 -9.26 -1.38 18.67
N ALA A 31 -9.04 -0.55 17.64
CA ALA A 31 -8.77 0.88 17.83
C ALA A 31 -9.95 1.63 18.47
N SER A 32 -11.20 1.27 18.16
CA SER A 32 -12.42 1.92 18.68
C SER A 32 -12.58 1.73 20.19
N ASN A 33 -12.32 0.52 20.70
CA ASN A 33 -12.41 0.22 22.12
C ASN A 33 -11.31 0.92 22.91
N LEU A 34 -10.08 0.96 22.37
CA LEU A 34 -8.99 1.70 22.99
C LEU A 34 -9.28 3.20 23.06
N LEU A 35 -9.87 3.78 22.01
CA LEU A 35 -10.33 5.16 21.98
C LEU A 35 -11.41 5.42 23.04
N ARG A 36 -12.37 4.51 23.18
CA ARG A 36 -13.42 4.59 24.21
C ARG A 36 -12.82 4.58 25.62
N ILE A 37 -11.93 3.62 25.90
CA ILE A 37 -11.24 3.51 27.20
C ILE A 37 -10.39 4.77 27.45
N ALA A 38 -9.63 5.24 26.45
CA ALA A 38 -8.83 6.45 26.59
C ALA A 38 -9.68 7.66 26.98
N LYS A 39 -10.80 7.90 26.28
CA LYS A 39 -11.75 8.97 26.58
C LYS A 39 -12.40 8.85 27.97
N GLN A 40 -12.60 7.63 28.46
CA GLN A 40 -13.18 7.39 29.79
C GLN A 40 -12.17 7.63 30.93
N HIS A 41 -10.87 7.39 30.70
CA HIS A 41 -9.86 7.41 31.76
C HIS A 41 -9.02 8.69 31.83
N LYS A 42 -8.87 9.41 30.72
CA LYS A 42 -8.15 10.69 30.66
C LYS A 42 -8.87 11.55 29.64
N ASN A 43 -9.13 12.82 29.93
CA ASN A 43 -9.65 13.82 28.98
C ASN A 43 -8.65 14.08 27.83
N ILE A 44 -8.34 13.04 27.05
CA ILE A 44 -7.45 13.07 25.89
C ILE A 44 -8.35 13.33 24.70
N ASP A 45 -8.53 14.60 24.39
CA ASP A 45 -9.34 15.06 23.25
C ASP A 45 -8.64 14.88 21.90
N THR A 46 -7.40 14.42 21.88
CA THR A 46 -6.59 14.49 20.65
C THR A 46 -6.00 13.14 20.27
N VAL A 47 -6.71 12.42 19.40
CA VAL A 47 -6.05 11.54 18.44
C VAL A 47 -5.46 12.45 17.36
N GLN A 48 -4.20 12.82 17.50
CA GLN A 48 -3.49 13.51 16.42
C GLN A 48 -3.42 12.57 15.21
N LYS A 49 -4.26 12.85 14.21
CA LYS A 49 -4.24 12.15 12.95
C LYS A 49 -3.01 12.65 12.20
N GLN A 50 -1.92 11.87 12.19
CA GLN A 50 -0.79 12.12 11.29
C GLN A 50 -1.25 11.85 9.85
N THR A 51 -1.89 12.84 9.22
CA THR A 51 -2.42 12.75 7.87
C THR A 51 -1.38 13.10 6.82
N ASN A 52 -0.60 14.15 7.05
CA ASN A 52 0.13 14.81 5.97
C ASN A 52 1.19 13.91 5.31
N ASN A 53 2.01 13.23 6.12
CA ASN A 53 3.04 12.30 5.59
C ASN A 53 2.43 11.01 5.01
N PHE A 54 1.34 10.52 5.60
CA PHE A 54 0.66 9.32 5.14
C PHE A 54 -0.06 9.56 3.81
N GLU A 55 -0.76 10.68 3.67
CA GLU A 55 -1.42 11.10 2.44
C GLU A 55 -0.41 11.34 1.32
N ARG A 56 0.70 12.02 1.62
CA ARG A 56 1.81 12.19 0.67
C ARG A 56 2.39 10.85 0.21
N GLY A 57 2.62 9.92 1.14
CA GLY A 57 3.12 8.58 0.82
C GLY A 57 2.12 7.78 -0.02
N ASN A 58 0.82 7.90 0.27
CA ASN A 58 -0.21 7.18 -0.47
C ASN A 58 -0.37 7.72 -1.90
N LYS A 59 -0.29 9.05 -2.08
CA LYS A 59 -0.25 9.68 -3.40
C LYS A 59 0.94 9.20 -4.22
N PHE A 60 2.14 9.18 -3.62
CA PHE A 60 3.34 8.68 -4.28
C PHE A 60 3.18 7.23 -4.75
N HIS A 61 2.65 6.34 -3.90
CA HIS A 61 2.41 4.94 -4.29
C HIS A 61 1.41 4.83 -5.44
N SER A 62 0.32 5.60 -5.41
CA SER A 62 -0.65 5.64 -6.50
C SER A 62 0.00 6.05 -7.82
N ASP A 63 0.71 7.18 -7.81
CA ASP A 63 1.38 7.73 -8.99
C ASP A 63 2.45 6.76 -9.53
N TYR A 64 3.22 6.13 -8.63
CA TYR A 64 4.20 5.11 -8.97
C TYR A 64 3.56 3.90 -9.65
N HIS A 65 2.46 3.36 -9.10
CA HIS A 65 1.76 2.23 -9.68
C HIS A 65 1.17 2.55 -11.06
N HIS A 66 0.63 3.76 -11.25
CA HIS A 66 0.15 4.20 -12.56
C HIS A 66 1.30 4.30 -13.57
N LYS A 67 2.41 4.94 -13.21
CA LYS A 67 3.59 5.05 -14.07
C LYS A 67 4.14 3.67 -14.42
N TYR A 68 4.27 2.79 -13.43
CA TYR A 68 4.79 1.44 -13.63
C TYR A 68 3.91 0.62 -14.59
N LYS A 69 2.59 0.65 -14.43
CA LYS A 69 1.65 0.00 -15.36
C LYS A 69 1.78 0.56 -16.78
N HIS A 70 1.92 1.87 -16.92
CA HIS A 70 2.11 2.51 -18.21
C HIS A 70 3.42 2.07 -18.89
N GLU A 71 4.52 2.01 -18.14
CA GLU A 71 5.80 1.51 -18.66
C GLU A 71 5.74 0.02 -19.02
N GLN A 72 4.98 -0.80 -18.29
CA GLN A 72 4.73 -2.18 -18.67
C GLN A 72 3.98 -2.29 -20.00
N VAL A 73 2.88 -1.55 -20.17
CA VAL A 73 2.09 -1.56 -21.42
C VAL A 73 2.94 -1.14 -22.61
N LYS A 74 3.75 -0.07 -22.46
CA LYS A 74 4.69 0.36 -23.50
C LYS A 74 5.66 -0.75 -23.90
N ARG A 75 6.30 -1.41 -22.92
CA ARG A 75 7.22 -2.52 -23.16
C ARG A 75 6.53 -3.66 -23.90
N THR A 76 5.32 -4.04 -23.48
CA THR A 76 4.53 -5.08 -24.15
C THR A 76 4.22 -4.72 -25.60
N ILE A 77 3.82 -3.46 -25.88
CA ILE A 77 3.54 -3.00 -27.25
C ILE A 77 4.81 -3.08 -28.11
N ILE A 78 5.96 -2.62 -27.60
CA ILE A 78 7.23 -2.68 -28.34
C ILE A 78 7.59 -4.13 -28.70
N ILE A 79 7.44 -5.06 -27.75
CA ILE A 79 7.71 -6.49 -27.99
C ILE A 79 6.76 -7.05 -29.06
N ILE A 80 5.47 -6.73 -28.98
CA ILE A 80 4.49 -7.18 -29.98
C ILE A 80 4.84 -6.66 -31.38
N ILE A 81 5.18 -5.37 -31.51
CA ILE A 81 5.59 -4.78 -32.79
C ILE A 81 6.85 -5.48 -33.33
N ALA A 82 7.84 -5.72 -32.49
CA ALA A 82 9.07 -6.40 -32.89
C ALA A 82 8.79 -7.82 -33.40
N VAL A 83 7.93 -8.59 -32.71
CA VAL A 83 7.51 -9.92 -33.15
C VAL A 83 6.79 -9.87 -34.49
N ILE A 84 5.87 -8.92 -34.69
CA ILE A 84 5.16 -8.75 -35.97
C ILE A 84 6.14 -8.46 -37.11
N ILE A 85 7.10 -7.57 -36.90
CA ILE A 85 8.13 -7.24 -37.90
C ILE A 85 8.93 -8.49 -38.27
N VAL A 86 9.38 -9.26 -37.27
CA VAL A 86 10.13 -10.51 -37.52
C VAL A 86 9.29 -11.51 -38.32
N MET A 87 8.01 -11.68 -37.97
CA MET A 87 7.10 -12.57 -38.71
C MET A 87 6.93 -12.14 -40.17
N ILE A 88 6.80 -10.83 -40.42
CA ILE A 88 6.70 -10.28 -41.77
C ILE A 88 7.98 -10.56 -42.55
N LEU A 89 9.15 -10.29 -41.96
CA LEU A 89 10.44 -10.55 -42.61
C LEU A 89 10.62 -12.02 -42.97
N ILE A 90 10.24 -12.94 -42.08
CA ILE A 90 10.26 -14.38 -42.36
C ILE A 90 9.33 -14.72 -43.53
N SER A 91 8.12 -14.16 -43.56
CA SER A 91 7.15 -14.41 -44.64
C SER A 91 7.56 -13.88 -46.01
N ILE A 92 8.50 -12.92 -46.08
CA ILE A 92 9.05 -12.41 -47.33
C ILE A 92 10.23 -13.27 -47.83
N ILE A 93 10.92 -13.94 -46.90
CA ILE A 93 12.10 -14.77 -47.19
C ILE A 93 11.71 -16.20 -47.65
N ILE A 94 10.60 -16.73 -47.13
CA ILE A 94 10.03 -18.04 -47.48
C ILE A 94 9.14 -17.89 -48.72
#